data_AF-A0A2G3J4Q9-F1
#
_entry.id   AF-A0A2G3J4Q9-F1
#
_cell.length_a   1.000
_cell.length_b   1.000
_cell.length_c   1.000
_cell.angle_alpha   90.00
_cell.angle_beta   90.00
_cell.angle_gamma   90.00
#
_symmetry.space_group_name_H-M   'P 1'
#
loop_
_entity.id
_entity.type
_entity.pdbx_description
1 polymer ?
#
loop_
_entity_poly.entity_id
_entity_poly.type
_entity_poly.pdbx_seq_one_letter_code
_entity_poly.pdbx_strand_id
1 'polypeptide(L)' 'MGVAKKWLPFIEDNSDYFLLSQTGEVKYWSHNGNTNEKWPNFAMWFQQVCMERR' A
#
# COMPACT_ATOMS: atom_id res chain seq x y z
N MET A 1 18.48 -12.43 4.63
CA MET A 1 17.36 -12.91 5.45
C MET A 1 16.05 -12.50 4.78
N GLY A 2 15.13 -13.46 4.63
CA GLY A 2 14.01 -13.39 3.70
C GLY A 2 12.82 -12.56 4.21
N VAL A 3 12.52 -11.47 3.52
CA VAL A 3 11.16 -10.91 3.53
C VAL A 3 10.26 -11.94 2.85
N ALA A 4 9.27 -12.45 3.58
CA ALA A 4 8.19 -13.22 2.99
C ALA A 4 7.61 -12.39 1.83
N LYS A 5 7.85 -12.83 0.57
CA LYS A 5 7.51 -12.18 -0.70
C LYS A 5 5.99 -12.07 -0.95
N LYS A 6 5.21 -11.70 0.06
CA LYS A 6 3.76 -11.52 -0.03
C LYS A 6 3.37 -10.13 -0.47
N TRP A 7 4.27 -9.15 -0.35
CA TRP A 7 4.01 -7.74 -0.60
C TRP A 7 5.01 -7.18 -1.61
N LEU A 8 4.51 -6.55 -2.66
CA LEU A 8 5.26 -5.90 -3.72
C LEU A 8 5.11 -4.38 -3.58
N PRO A 9 6.19 -3.62 -3.34
CA PRO A 9 6.12 -2.17 -3.44
C PRO A 9 5.85 -1.76 -4.89
N PHE A 10 4.88 -0.87 -5.10
CA PHE A 10 4.53 -0.38 -6.44
C PHE A 10 4.51 1.15 -6.54
N ILE A 11 4.52 1.86 -5.41
CA ILE A 11 4.75 3.31 -5.32
C ILE A 11 5.67 3.55 -4.12
N GLU A 12 6.67 4.38 -4.31
CA GLU A 12 7.54 4.93 -3.27
C GLU A 12 7.35 6.46 -3.24
N ASP A 13 7.15 7.01 -2.05
CA ASP A 13 7.10 8.46 -1.80
C ASP A 13 7.84 8.76 -0.49
N ASN A 14 8.99 9.43 -0.58
CA ASN A 14 9.80 9.82 0.58
C ASN A 14 10.06 8.67 1.60
N SER A 15 10.50 7.50 1.12
CA SER A 15 10.69 6.29 1.93
C SER A 15 9.41 5.69 2.55
N ASP A 16 8.23 6.15 2.14
CA ASP A 16 6.95 5.50 2.38
C ASP A 16 6.50 4.74 1.13
N TYR A 17 5.75 3.66 1.33
CA TYR A 17 5.43 2.73 0.24
C TYR A 17 3.97 2.32 0.24
N PHE A 18 3.38 2.28 -0.95
CA PHE A 18 2.22 1.43 -1.18
C PHE A 18 2.69 0.04 -1.60
N LEU A 19 2.18 -0.94 -0.87
CA LEU A 19 2.49 -2.36 -1.03
C LEU A 19 1.25 -3.09 -1.56
N LEU A 20 1.43 -3.95 -2.55
CA LEU A 20 0.39 -4.80 -3.13
C LEU A 20 0.61 -6.26 -2.75
N SER A 21 -0.43 -6.94 -2.29
CA SER A 21 -0.37 -8.38 -2.03
C SER A 21 -0.66 -9.21 -3.27
N GLN A 22 -0.30 -10.49 -3.24
CA GLN A 22 -0.71 -11.45 -4.29
C GLN A 22 -2.24 -11.63 -4.37
N THR A 23 -2.97 -11.33 -3.30
CA THR A 23 -4.44 -11.37 -3.25
C THR A 23 -5.09 -10.07 -3.75
N GLY A 24 -4.28 -9.06 -4.09
CA GLY A 24 -4.73 -7.76 -4.60
C GLY A 24 -4.96 -6.70 -3.52
N GLU A 25 -4.77 -7.03 -2.23
CA GLU A 25 -4.87 -6.08 -1.12
C GLU A 25 -3.77 -5.03 -1.22
N VAL A 26 -4.09 -3.78 -0.89
CA VAL A 26 -3.13 -2.69 -0.84
C VAL A 26 -2.91 -2.29 0.61
N LYS A 27 -1.66 -2.04 0.99
CA LYS A 27 -1.28 -1.53 2.30
C LYS A 27 -0.37 -0.33 2.14
N TYR A 28 -0.59 0.71 2.93
CA TYR A 28 0.39 1.78 3.10
C TYR A 28 1.38 1.39 4.21
N TRP A 29 2.66 1.64 4.00
CA TRP A 29 3.71 1.48 5.00
C TRP A 29 4.50 2.78 5.05
N SER A 30 4.64 3.36 6.25
CA SER A 30 5.45 4.54 6.46
C SER A 30 6.69 4.22 7.27
N HIS A 31 7.81 4.84 6.92
CA HIS A 31 9.04 4.76 7.71
C HIS A 31 8.92 5.50 9.05
N ASN A 32 7.98 6.44 9.16
CA ASN A 32 7.78 7.26 10.36
C ASN A 32 6.89 6.60 11.43
N GLY A 33 6.32 5.43 11.15
CA GLY A 33 5.50 4.72 12.13
C GLY A 33 4.48 3.80 11.48
N ASN A 34 3.71 3.13 12.34
CA ASN A 34 2.74 2.14 11.90
C ASN A 34 1.45 2.85 11.45
N THR A 35 1.13 2.77 10.16
CA THR A 35 -0.14 3.22 9.61
C THR A 35 -1.11 2.03 9.57
N ASN A 36 -2.40 2.30 9.82
CA ASN A 36 -3.47 1.30 9.71
C ASN A 36 -4.17 1.33 8.34
N GLU A 37 -3.61 2.09 7.39
CA GLU A 37 -4.17 2.28 6.06
C GLU A 37 -3.99 1.03 5.20
N LYS A 38 -5.12 0.42 4.87
CA LYS A 38 -5.21 -0.76 4.03
C LYS A 38 -6.48 -0.72 3.21
N TRP A 39 -6.41 -1.31 2.03
CA TRP A 39 -7.53 -1.46 1.11
C TRP A 39 -7.68 -2.92 0.70
N PRO A 40 -8.92 -3.41 0.60
CA PRO A 40 -9.17 -4.82 0.30
C PRO A 40 -8.78 -5.19 -1.14
N ASN A 41 -8.71 -4.21 -2.04
CA ASN A 41 -8.25 -4.41 -3.41
C ASN A 41 -7.71 -3.10 -4.02
N PHE A 42 -7.00 -3.23 -5.13
CA PHE A 42 -6.42 -2.10 -5.87
C PHE A 42 -7.47 -1.09 -6.36
N ALA A 43 -8.67 -1.53 -6.75
CA ALA A 43 -9.72 -0.64 -7.24
C ALA A 43 -10.21 0.31 -6.13
N MET A 44 -10.39 -0.19 -4.91
CA MET A 44 -10.76 0.63 -3.74
C MET A 44 -9.66 1.63 -3.39
N TRP A 45 -8.39 1.21 -3.44
CA TRP A 45 -7.26 2.12 -3.25
C TRP A 45 -7.26 3.23 -4.32
N PHE A 46 -7.42 2.88 -5.59
CA PHE A 46 -7.40 3.85 -6.70
C PHE A 46 -8.54 4.85 -6.60
N GLN A 47 -9.75 4.36 -6.31
CA GLN A 47 -10.92 5.20 -6.10
C GLN A 47 -10.65 6.20 -4.97
N GLN A 48 -10.27 5.74 -3.78
CA GLN A 48 -10.12 6.60 -2.62
C GLN A 48 -8.92 7.54 -2.70
N VAL A 49 -7.74 7.03 -3.10
CA VAL A 49 -6.47 7.75 -3.04
C VAL A 49 -6.26 8.62 -4.28
N CYS A 50 -6.65 8.15 -5.46
CA CYS A 50 -6.41 8.87 -6.71
C CYS A 50 -7.61 9.71 -7.16
N MET A 51 -8.84 9.20 -7.03
CA MET A 51 -10.03 9.91 -7.50
C MET A 51 -10.65 10.80 -6.42
N GLU A 52 -10.87 10.28 -5.22
CA GLU A 52 -11.61 10.95 -4.14
C GLU A 52 -10.78 11.96 -3.35
N ARG A 53 -9.84 12.67 -3.99
CA ARG A 53 -9.03 13.75 -3.38
C ARG A 53 -9.89 14.60 -2.44
N ARG A 54 -9.72 14.44 -1.13
CA ARG A 54 -10.25 15.34 -0.11
C ARG A 54 -9.10 16.12 0.51
#